data_AF-A0A453CHM9-F1
#
_entry.id   AF-A0A453CHM9-F1
#
_cell.length_a   1.000
_cell.length_b   1.000
_cell.length_c   1.000
_cell.angle_alpha   90.00
_cell.angle_beta   90.00
_cell.angle_gamma   90.00
#
_symmetry.space_group_name_H-M   'P 1'
#
loop_
_entity.id
_entity.type
_entity.pdbx_description
1 polymer ?
#
loop_
_entity_poly.entity_id
_entity_poly.type
_entity_poly.pdbx_seq_one_letter_code
_entity_poly.pdbx_strand_id
1 'polypeptide(L)'
;QGTHQWALESFAAVAKYPSAQIATQDVFRSGAIKSATDFQIYEEVAGLPGLDFAYTDTTSVYHTKNDKMELLQPGSLQHSGENMLAFLLHAASSPKFMKDAHQAKQDSTEQKKAIFFDILV
;
A
#
# COMPACT_ATOMS: atom_id res chain seq x y z
N GLN A 1 0.19 15.45 -5.47
CA GLN A 1 -0.68 14.55 -4.69
C GLN A 1 -0.14 13.16 -4.90
N GLY A 2 0.28 12.49 -3.82
CA GLY A 2 1.05 11.25 -3.88
C GLY A 2 1.30 10.68 -2.50
N THR A 3 2.07 9.60 -2.46
CA THR A 3 2.43 8.84 -1.25
C THR A 3 2.82 9.72 -0.08
N HIS A 4 2.37 9.37 1.12
CA HIS A 4 2.72 10.11 2.33
C HIS A 4 4.24 10.04 2.53
N GLN A 5 4.94 11.17 2.42
CA GLN A 5 6.40 11.21 2.35
C GLN A 5 7.07 10.47 3.51
N TRP A 6 6.58 10.67 4.73
CA TRP A 6 7.08 9.95 5.89
C TRP A 6 6.88 8.42 5.78
N ALA A 7 5.75 7.95 5.22
CA ALA A 7 5.48 6.53 5.10
C ALA A 7 6.41 5.89 4.05
N LEU A 8 6.63 6.58 2.93
CA LEU A 8 7.57 6.15 1.90
C LEU A 8 9.01 6.08 2.42
N GLU A 9 9.47 7.15 3.07
CA GLU A 9 10.81 7.22 3.64
C GLU A 9 11.00 6.16 4.74
N SER A 10 9.98 5.95 5.58
CA SER A 10 10.01 4.94 6.63
C SER A 10 10.07 3.53 6.05
N PHE A 11 9.26 3.24 5.02
CA PHE A 11 9.31 1.95 4.32
C PHE A 11 10.68 1.73 3.67
N ALA A 12 11.19 2.71 2.92
CA ALA A 12 12.49 2.62 2.27
C ALA A 12 13.66 2.44 3.25
N ALA A 13 13.56 3.02 4.46
CA ALA A 13 14.61 2.93 5.47
C ALA A 13 14.71 1.55 6.14
N VAL A 14 13.63 0.77 6.20
CA VAL A 14 13.57 -0.48 6.98
C VAL A 14 13.19 -1.73 6.20
N ALA A 15 12.65 -1.58 4.99
CA ALA A 15 12.35 -2.72 4.14
C ALA A 15 13.62 -3.54 3.89
N LYS A 16 13.54 -4.84 4.15
CA LYS A 16 14.67 -5.78 4.02
C LYS A 16 15.10 -5.95 2.55
N TYR A 17 14.13 -5.89 1.66
CA TYR A 17 14.30 -5.99 0.22
C TYR A 17 13.46 -4.90 -0.47
N PRO A 18 13.87 -3.63 -0.43
CA PRO A 18 13.03 -2.53 -0.90
C PRO A 18 12.74 -2.67 -2.40
N SER A 19 11.45 -2.69 -2.73
CA SER A 19 10.94 -2.62 -4.10
C SER A 19 9.72 -1.71 -4.12
N ALA A 20 9.73 -0.71 -4.99
CA ALA A 20 8.63 0.22 -5.18
C ALA A 20 8.61 0.70 -6.63
N GLN A 21 7.44 0.79 -7.23
CA GLN A 21 7.26 1.29 -8.61
C GLN A 21 6.16 2.34 -8.63
N ILE A 22 6.51 3.56 -9.05
CA ILE A 22 5.55 4.67 -9.21
C ILE A 22 4.81 4.55 -10.55
N ALA A 23 5.47 3.98 -11.57
CA ALA A 23 4.93 3.84 -12.92
C ALA A 23 3.62 3.03 -12.95
N THR A 24 3.47 2.06 -12.06
CA THR A 24 2.24 1.25 -11.96
C THR A 24 1.03 2.12 -11.61
N GLN A 25 1.17 3.06 -10.68
CA GLN A 25 0.09 3.99 -10.31
C GLN A 25 -0.32 4.86 -11.50
N ASP A 26 0.65 5.35 -12.28
CA ASP A 26 0.38 6.15 -13.47
C ASP A 26 -0.37 5.34 -14.55
N VAL A 27 -0.05 4.05 -14.70
CA VAL A 27 -0.74 3.13 -15.62
C VAL A 27 -2.17 2.81 -15.17
N PHE A 28 -2.41 2.65 -13.87
CA PHE A 28 -3.77 2.52 -13.32
C PHE A 28 -4.58 3.80 -13.58
N ARG A 29 -4.00 4.97 -13.29
CA ARG A 29 -4.64 6.28 -13.53
C ARG A 29 -4.88 6.57 -15.02
N SER A 30 -4.04 6.06 -15.91
CA SER A 30 -4.23 6.25 -17.35
C SER A 30 -5.39 5.43 -17.91
N GLY A 31 -5.97 4.51 -17.14
CA GLY A 31 -7.01 3.58 -17.57
C GLY A 31 -6.52 2.52 -18.56
N ALA A 32 -5.19 2.37 -18.71
CA ALA A 32 -4.60 1.37 -19.59
C ALA A 32 -4.79 -0.05 -19.03
N ILE A 33 -4.82 -0.18 -17.71
CA ILE A 33 -5.28 -1.38 -17.01
C ILE A 33 -6.76 -1.18 -16.68
N LYS A 34 -7.65 -2.08 -17.15
CA LYS A 34 -9.07 -2.11 -16.78
C LYS A 34 -9.26 -2.79 -15.41
N SER A 35 -8.52 -2.32 -14.42
CA SER A 35 -8.55 -2.81 -13.05
C SER A 35 -8.33 -1.63 -12.11
N ALA A 36 -8.69 -1.82 -10.86
CA ALA A 36 -8.55 -0.85 -9.79
C ALA A 36 -8.15 -1.59 -8.52
N THR A 37 -7.48 -0.89 -7.60
CA THR A 37 -7.33 -1.37 -6.23
C THR A 37 -8.34 -0.65 -5.34
N ASP A 38 -8.65 -1.24 -4.19
CA ASP A 38 -9.47 -0.58 -3.18
C ASP A 38 -8.83 0.72 -2.67
N PHE A 39 -7.53 0.93 -2.94
CA PHE A 39 -6.84 2.18 -2.61
C PHE A 39 -7.36 3.39 -3.40
N GLN A 40 -7.90 3.17 -4.62
CA GLN A 40 -8.33 4.23 -5.53
C GLN A 40 -9.34 5.19 -4.89
N ILE A 41 -10.30 4.70 -4.10
CA ILE A 41 -11.33 5.56 -3.49
C ILE A 41 -10.75 6.51 -2.44
N TYR A 42 -9.72 6.08 -1.70
CA TYR A 42 -9.08 6.93 -0.69
C TYR A 42 -8.29 8.06 -1.34
N GLU A 43 -7.64 7.77 -2.46
CA GLU A 43 -6.92 8.76 -3.24
C GLU A 43 -7.88 9.73 -3.95
N GLU A 44 -8.80 9.22 -4.78
CA GLU A 44 -9.61 10.04 -5.69
C GLU A 44 -10.73 10.81 -4.99
N VAL A 45 -11.38 10.21 -3.99
CA VAL A 45 -12.53 10.83 -3.30
C VAL A 45 -12.12 11.51 -2.00
N ALA A 46 -11.27 10.86 -1.20
CA ALA A 46 -10.87 11.39 0.10
C ALA A 46 -9.57 12.23 0.06
N GLY A 47 -8.83 12.22 -1.06
CA GLY A 47 -7.57 12.94 -1.19
C GLY A 47 -6.50 12.46 -0.22
N LEU A 48 -6.61 11.23 0.28
CA LEU A 48 -5.74 10.69 1.31
C LEU A 48 -4.48 10.06 0.70
N PRO A 49 -3.29 10.47 1.16
CA PRO A 49 -2.05 9.84 0.71
C PRO A 49 -1.86 8.48 1.40
N GLY A 50 -1.20 7.55 0.71
CA GLY A 50 -0.99 6.20 1.24
C GLY A 50 0.03 5.39 0.44
N LEU A 51 0.27 4.17 0.91
CA LEU A 51 1.09 3.16 0.23
C LEU A 51 0.16 2.02 -0.18
N ASP A 52 0.17 1.67 -1.47
CA ASP A 52 -0.57 0.54 -2.03
C ASP A 52 0.42 -0.55 -2.43
N PHE A 53 0.16 -1.79 -2.03
CA PHE A 53 1.05 -2.93 -2.24
C PHE A 53 0.30 -4.01 -3.02
N ALA A 54 0.75 -4.27 -4.25
CA ALA A 54 0.15 -5.26 -5.12
C ALA A 54 1.21 -6.01 -5.92
N TYR A 55 0.97 -7.29 -6.20
CA TYR A 55 1.75 -8.04 -7.18
C TYR A 55 1.37 -7.61 -8.59
N THR A 56 2.38 -7.38 -9.43
CA THR A 56 2.19 -6.93 -10.82
C THR A 56 2.69 -7.95 -11.85
N ASP A 57 3.22 -9.09 -11.37
CA ASP A 57 3.63 -10.20 -12.23
C ASP A 57 2.42 -10.91 -12.82
N THR A 58 2.50 -11.25 -14.11
CA THR A 58 1.50 -12.05 -14.82
C THR A 58 0.05 -11.51 -14.70
N THR A 59 -0.12 -10.19 -14.59
CA THR A 59 -1.43 -9.53 -14.47
C THR A 59 -2.40 -9.83 -15.62
N SER A 60 -1.91 -10.33 -16.77
CA SER A 60 -2.75 -10.77 -17.89
C SER A 60 -3.68 -11.95 -17.58
N VAL A 61 -3.38 -12.75 -16.55
CA VAL A 61 -4.22 -13.88 -16.13
C VAL A 61 -5.12 -13.55 -14.94
N TYR A 62 -4.99 -12.35 -14.38
CA TYR A 62 -5.84 -11.84 -13.30
C TYR A 62 -7.32 -11.93 -13.69
N HIS A 63 -8.19 -12.31 -12.76
CA HIS A 63 -9.62 -12.57 -13.01
C HIS A 63 -9.92 -13.67 -14.06
N THR A 64 -8.98 -14.59 -14.29
CA THR A 64 -9.20 -15.77 -15.14
C THR A 64 -8.99 -17.05 -14.36
N LYS A 65 -9.48 -18.18 -14.89
CA LYS A 65 -9.21 -19.53 -14.34
C LYS A 65 -7.73 -19.91 -14.32
N ASN A 66 -6.87 -19.13 -14.97
CA ASN A 66 -5.43 -19.34 -15.02
C ASN A 66 -4.69 -18.62 -13.90
N ASP A 67 -5.39 -17.83 -13.07
CA ASP A 67 -4.83 -17.25 -11.86
C ASP A 67 -4.55 -18.37 -10.84
N LYS A 68 -3.28 -18.79 -10.78
CA LYS A 68 -2.85 -20.03 -10.12
C LYS A 68 -1.54 -19.80 -9.39
N MET A 69 -1.37 -20.53 -8.28
CA MET A 69 -0.15 -20.52 -7.47
C MET A 69 1.13 -20.82 -8.26
N GLU A 70 1.03 -21.60 -9.34
CA GLU A 70 2.16 -21.93 -10.22
C GLU A 70 2.79 -20.70 -10.91
N LEU A 71 2.04 -19.60 -11.02
CA LEU A 71 2.48 -18.35 -11.62
C LEU A 71 3.10 -17.38 -10.60
N LEU A 72 3.01 -17.69 -9.30
CA LEU A 72 3.66 -16.90 -8.26
C LEU A 72 5.16 -17.17 -8.26
N GLN A 73 5.94 -16.09 -8.20
CA GLN A 73 7.39 -16.19 -8.03
C GLN A 73 7.70 -16.82 -6.66
N PRO A 74 8.48 -17.92 -6.59
CA PRO A 74 8.86 -18.51 -5.32
C PRO A 74 9.55 -17.48 -4.41
N GLY A 75 9.06 -17.37 -3.18
CA GLY A 75 9.59 -16.42 -2.19
C GLY A 75 8.99 -15.00 -2.25
N SER A 76 8.12 -14.69 -3.20
CA SER A 76 7.44 -13.38 -3.29
C SER A 76 6.64 -13.06 -2.02
N LEU A 77 5.91 -14.04 -1.49
CA LEU A 77 5.16 -13.92 -0.24
C LEU A 77 6.06 -13.62 0.96
N GLN A 78 7.18 -14.34 1.08
CA GLN A 78 8.14 -14.12 2.16
C GLN A 78 8.78 -12.73 2.05
N HIS A 79 9.17 -12.32 0.84
CA HIS A 79 9.72 -11.01 0.55
C HIS A 79 8.77 -9.89 1.00
N SER A 80 7.50 -9.97 0.59
CA SER A 80 6.48 -9.00 0.97
C SER A 80 6.24 -8.98 2.48
N GLY A 81 6.15 -10.16 3.11
CA GLY A 81 5.98 -10.30 4.55
C GLY A 81 7.14 -9.70 5.36
N GLU A 82 8.39 -9.95 4.95
CA GLU A 82 9.57 -9.41 5.64
C GLU A 82 9.67 -7.89 5.53
N ASN A 83 9.33 -7.33 4.36
CA ASN A 83 9.25 -5.88 4.18
C ASN A 83 8.13 -5.26 5.02
N MET A 84 6.93 -5.83 4.97
CA MET A 84 5.76 -5.32 5.69
C MET A 84 5.98 -5.39 7.21
N LEU A 85 6.51 -6.51 7.72
CA LEU A 85 6.78 -6.67 9.14
C LEU A 85 7.79 -5.63 9.64
N ALA A 86 8.90 -5.44 8.93
CA ALA A 86 9.89 -4.44 9.31
C ALA A 86 9.30 -3.01 9.32
N PHE A 87 8.51 -2.68 8.30
CA PHE A 87 7.83 -1.39 8.21
C PHE A 87 6.83 -1.17 9.36
N LEU A 88 5.97 -2.15 9.64
CA LEU A 88 4.98 -2.04 10.71
C LEU A 88 5.62 -1.92 12.09
N LEU A 89 6.70 -2.66 12.37
CA LEU A 89 7.45 -2.53 13.62
C LEU A 89 8.08 -1.15 13.77
N HIS A 90 8.65 -0.59 12.68
CA HIS A 90 9.20 0.76 12.68
C HIS A 90 8.11 1.82 12.88
N ALA A 91 6.99 1.71 12.16
CA ALA A 91 5.87 2.64 12.25
C ALA A 91 5.24 2.64 13.64
N ALA A 92 4.99 1.46 14.22
CA ALA A 92 4.44 1.32 15.57
C ALA A 92 5.37 1.89 16.65
N SER A 93 6.69 1.86 16.42
CA SER A 93 7.68 2.41 17.34
C SER A 93 7.96 3.90 17.11
N SER A 94 7.39 4.52 16.08
CA SER A 94 7.67 5.90 15.69
C SER A 94 6.90 6.91 16.55
N PRO A 95 7.59 7.77 17.33
CA PRO A 95 6.92 8.82 18.08
C PRO A 95 6.26 9.87 17.19
N LYS A 96 6.79 10.07 15.97
CA LYS A 96 6.22 10.98 14.97
C LYS A 96 4.86 10.46 14.48
N PHE A 97 4.79 9.19 14.10
CA PHE A 97 3.56 8.56 13.67
C PHE A 97 2.47 8.63 14.76
N MET A 98 2.83 8.33 16.00
CA MET A 98 1.90 8.40 17.12
C MET A 98 1.38 9.83 17.35
N LYS A 99 2.25 10.85 17.28
CA LYS A 99 1.84 12.27 17.41
C LYS A 99 0.90 12.70 16.29
N ASP A 100 1.24 12.36 15.04
CA ASP A 100 0.43 12.69 13.87
C ASP A 100 -0.95 12.01 13.95
N ALA A 101 -1.00 10.75 14.39
CA ALA A 101 -2.24 10.01 14.63
C ALA A 101 -3.10 10.62 15.76
N HIS A 102 -2.47 11.11 16.83
CA HIS A 102 -3.16 11.80 17.93
C HIS A 102 -3.71 13.18 17.51
N GLN A 103 -2.96 13.95 16.71
CA GLN A 103 -3.40 15.25 16.19
C GLN A 103 -4.54 15.11 15.19
N ALA A 104 -4.47 14.14 14.27
CA ALA A 104 -5.57 13.84 13.34
C ALA A 104 -6.88 13.49 14.08
N LYS A 105 -6.77 12.89 15.27
CA LYS A 105 -7.91 12.56 16.14
C LYS A 105 -8.49 13.77 16.87
N GLN A 106 -7.70 14.83 17.10
CA GLN A 106 -8.11 16.05 17.81
C GLN A 106 -8.72 17.10 16.88
N ASP A 107 -8.25 17.20 15.64
CA ASP A 107 -8.82 18.10 14.61
C ASP A 107 -10.16 17.59 14.03
N SER A 108 -10.55 16.35 14.35
CA SER A 108 -11.76 15.70 13.84
C SER A 108 -12.95 15.86 14.80
N THR A 109 -13.53 17.07 14.88
CA THR A 109 -14.89 17.27 15.43
C THR A 109 -15.99 16.70 14.50
N GLU A 110 -15.62 16.22 13.31
CA GLU A 110 -16.46 15.32 12.50
C GLU A 110 -15.78 13.94 12.39
N GLN A 111 -16.55 12.90 12.70
CA GLN A 111 -16.11 11.52 12.83
C GLN A 111 -15.43 10.97 11.56
N LYS A 112 -14.10 11.10 11.42
CA LYS A 112 -13.31 10.23 10.54
C LYS A 112 -12.95 8.97 11.30
N LYS A 113 -13.84 7.96 11.24
CA LYS A 113 -13.56 6.61 11.74
C LYS A 113 -12.32 6.07 11.02
N ALA A 114 -11.40 5.53 11.81
CA ALA A 114 -10.23 4.82 11.30
C ALA A 114 -10.68 3.69 10.36
N ILE A 115 -9.99 3.57 9.24
CA ILE A 115 -10.30 2.61 8.19
C ILE A 115 -9.28 1.48 8.30
N PHE A 116 -9.77 0.24 8.36
CA PHE A 116 -8.98 -0.98 8.39
C PHE A 116 -8.83 -1.53 6.97
N PHE A 117 -7.72 -2.20 6.68
CA PHE A 117 -7.39 -2.76 5.37
C PHE A 117 -7.39 -4.29 5.39
N ASP A 118 -7.73 -4.85 4.23
CA ASP A 118 -7.57 -6.25 3.87
C ASP A 118 -6.18 -6.44 3.22
N ILE A 119 -5.53 -7.58 3.46
CA ILE A 119 -4.32 -7.96 2.73
C ILE A 119 -4.78 -8.94 1.66
N LEU A 120 -5.02 -8.44 0.45
CA LEU A 120 -5.17 -9.32 -0.70
C LEU A 120 -3.77 -9.83 -1.08
N VAL A 121 -3.55 -11.11 -0.83
CA VAL A 121 -2.38 -11.87 -1.28
C VAL A 121 -2.70 -12.59 -2.57
#